data_AF-A0AAV5AKC7-F1
#
_entry.id   AF-A0AAV5AKC7-F1
#
_cell.length_a   1.000
_cell.length_b   1.000
_cell.length_c   1.000
_cell.angle_alpha   90.00
_cell.angle_beta   90.00
_cell.angle_gamma   90.00
#
_symmetry.space_group_name_H-M   'P 1'
#
loop_
_entity.id
_entity.type
_entity.pdbx_description
1 polymer ?
#
loop_
_entity_poly.entity_id
_entity_poly.type
_entity_poly.pdbx_seq_one_letter_code
_entity_poly.pdbx_strand_id
1 'polypeptide(L)'
;MSSTKHTITTPNKNINKAKHATPPNVITLPQTTQLEALYTIIRDKNTSRGDFIFYTDRIIRLLVEEGLNHLPVIPRTVETPTGATYNGVGFEGRICGVSILRAGEAMEAGLREVCRSDEETAQPKLFYAKFPQDIASRYVLLLDPMLATGGSAMKAVEVIMAEGVPEERIIFVNLISAPEGLRSFCTRFPNVRVITGCVDEGLNEKAYIIPGLGDFGERSSSMSNTGRYLHIPPGYVSARTLIIQTVVEE
;
A
#
# COMPACT_ATOMS: atom_id res chain seq x y z
N MET A 1 31.87 1.95 43.46
CA MET A 1 31.95 0.58 42.90
C MET A 1 30.53 0.01 42.93
N SER A 2 29.84 -0.42 41.90
CA SER A 2 30.04 -0.53 40.45
C SER A 2 28.61 -0.51 39.87
N SER A 3 28.31 0.37 38.91
CA SER A 3 27.03 0.36 38.20
C SER A 3 27.18 -0.48 36.94
N THR A 4 26.55 -1.66 36.95
CA THR A 4 26.52 -2.60 35.83
C THR A 4 25.74 -1.99 34.67
N LYS A 5 26.44 -1.50 33.64
CA LYS A 5 25.83 -1.13 32.36
C LYS A 5 25.44 -2.41 31.62
N HIS A 6 24.14 -2.72 31.60
CA HIS A 6 23.61 -3.69 30.64
C HIS A 6 23.72 -3.09 29.23
N THR A 7 24.74 -3.53 28.50
CA THR A 7 24.89 -3.25 27.08
C THR A 7 23.93 -4.18 26.33
N ILE A 8 22.79 -3.64 25.91
CA ILE A 8 21.90 -4.34 24.98
C ILE A 8 22.63 -4.42 23.65
N THR A 9 23.20 -5.58 23.38
CA THR A 9 23.85 -5.87 22.11
C THR A 9 22.74 -6.14 21.10
N THR A 10 22.47 -5.16 20.23
CA THR A 10 21.55 -5.36 19.10
C THR A 10 22.18 -6.40 18.16
N PRO A 11 21.51 -7.51 17.81
CA PRO A 11 22.04 -8.45 16.84
C PRO A 11 22.20 -7.74 15.50
N ASN A 12 23.40 -7.82 14.93
CA ASN A 12 23.76 -7.22 13.66
C ASN A 12 22.99 -7.93 12.52
N LYS A 13 21.79 -7.42 12.17
CA LYS A 13 20.88 -7.96 11.13
C LYS A 13 21.36 -7.74 9.68
N ASN A 14 22.61 -7.33 9.47
CA ASN A 14 23.16 -7.08 8.14
C ASN A 14 23.54 -8.35 7.33
N ILE A 15 23.25 -9.55 7.83
CA ILE A 15 23.73 -10.81 7.22
C ILE A 15 22.84 -11.29 6.06
N ASN A 16 21.58 -10.83 5.93
CA ASN A 16 20.65 -11.34 4.91
C ASN A 16 20.28 -10.37 3.77
N LYS A 17 20.79 -9.13 3.75
CA LYS A 17 20.46 -8.14 2.71
C LYS A 17 21.11 -8.38 1.33
N ALA A 18 22.01 -9.35 1.21
CA ALA A 18 22.89 -9.49 0.05
C ALA A 18 22.46 -10.52 -1.01
N LYS A 19 21.26 -11.11 -0.95
CA LYS A 19 20.90 -12.21 -1.88
C LYS A 19 20.18 -11.78 -3.17
N HIS A 20 19.47 -10.65 -3.18
CA HIS A 20 18.83 -10.14 -4.41
C HIS A 20 18.88 -8.61 -4.45
N ALA A 21 19.48 -8.05 -5.51
CA ALA A 21 19.42 -6.61 -5.73
C ALA A 21 17.98 -6.23 -6.06
N THR A 22 17.36 -5.45 -5.17
CA THR A 22 16.01 -4.92 -5.37
C THR A 22 15.97 -4.03 -6.62
N PRO A 23 14.97 -4.16 -7.51
CA PRO A 23 14.84 -3.31 -8.69
C PRO A 23 14.80 -1.81 -8.34
N PRO A 24 15.28 -0.92 -9.23
CA PRO A 24 15.43 0.51 -8.91
C PRO A 24 14.11 1.26 -8.73
N ASN A 25 13.01 0.76 -9.29
CA ASN A 25 11.66 1.32 -9.16
C ASN A 25 10.91 0.80 -7.91
N VAL A 26 11.60 0.06 -7.02
CA VAL A 26 11.03 -0.47 -5.78
C VAL A 26 11.59 0.31 -4.59
N ILE A 27 10.70 0.82 -3.75
CA ILE A 27 11.00 1.50 -2.49
C ILE A 27 10.48 0.64 -1.35
N THR A 28 11.38 0.27 -0.44
CA THR A 28 11.02 -0.44 0.78
C THR A 28 10.93 0.54 1.93
N LEU A 29 9.87 0.45 2.75
CA LEU A 29 9.79 1.26 3.96
C LEU A 29 11.04 1.12 4.84
N PRO A 30 11.47 2.18 5.54
CA PRO A 30 12.55 2.07 6.51
C PRO A 30 12.26 0.99 7.56
N GLN A 31 13.17 0.04 7.71
CA GLN A 31 13.03 -1.10 8.64
C GLN A 31 13.32 -0.65 10.07
N THR A 32 12.39 0.13 10.63
CA THR A 32 12.43 0.60 12.02
C THR A 32 12.02 -0.51 12.97
N THR A 33 12.46 -0.46 14.24
CA THR A 33 12.02 -1.39 15.28
C THR A 33 10.49 -1.43 15.42
N GLN A 34 9.83 -0.28 15.23
CA GLN A 34 8.37 -0.21 15.27
C GLN A 34 7.73 -0.98 14.12
N LEU A 35 8.24 -0.82 12.89
CA LEU A 35 7.75 -1.57 11.73
C LEU A 35 8.00 -3.07 11.89
N GLU A 36 9.18 -3.45 12.37
CA GLU A 36 9.51 -4.85 12.68
C GLU A 36 8.57 -5.44 13.74
N ALA A 37 8.21 -4.70 14.79
CA ALA A 37 7.26 -5.14 15.80
C ALA A 37 5.85 -5.35 15.23
N LEU A 38 5.38 -4.44 14.37
CA LEU A 38 4.10 -4.59 13.67
C LEU A 38 4.10 -5.85 12.79
N TYR A 39 5.15 -6.05 12.00
CA TYR A 39 5.32 -7.26 11.18
C TYR A 39 5.37 -8.53 12.01
N THR A 40 6.03 -8.51 13.16
CA THR A 40 6.11 -9.67 14.05
C THR A 40 4.71 -10.11 14.49
N ILE A 41 3.86 -9.16 14.88
CA ILE A 41 2.47 -9.44 15.29
C ILE A 41 1.66 -9.98 14.11
N ILE A 42 1.68 -9.31 12.97
CA ILE A 42 0.88 -9.77 11.82
C ILE A 42 1.44 -11.06 11.20
N ARG A 43 2.67 -11.50 11.50
CA ARG A 43 3.20 -12.79 11.05
C ARG A 43 2.91 -13.94 12.00
N ASP A 44 2.67 -13.67 13.28
CA ASP A 44 2.34 -14.72 14.24
C ASP A 44 1.00 -15.36 13.88
N LYS A 45 1.03 -16.68 13.66
CA LYS A 45 -0.15 -17.50 13.36
C LYS A 45 -1.19 -17.50 14.48
N ASN A 46 -0.80 -17.16 15.71
CA ASN A 46 -1.68 -17.13 16.87
C ASN A 46 -2.33 -15.75 17.10
N THR A 47 -1.94 -14.73 16.32
CA THR A 47 -2.51 -13.38 16.42
C THR A 47 -4.01 -13.43 16.10
N SER A 48 -4.81 -12.84 16.99
CA SER A 48 -6.26 -12.77 16.81
C SER A 48 -6.61 -12.00 15.54
N ARG A 49 -7.76 -12.29 14.94
CA ARG A 49 -8.23 -11.58 13.75
C ARG A 49 -8.35 -10.07 13.98
N GLY A 50 -8.84 -9.66 15.14
CA GLY A 50 -8.99 -8.24 15.49
C GLY A 50 -7.64 -7.52 15.56
N ASP A 51 -6.65 -8.15 16.19
CA ASP A 51 -5.28 -7.63 16.26
C ASP A 51 -4.64 -7.61 14.87
N PHE A 52 -4.78 -8.69 14.09
CA PHE A 52 -4.24 -8.77 12.74
C PHE A 52 -4.69 -7.57 11.89
N ILE A 53 -5.99 -7.28 11.87
CA ILE A 53 -6.56 -6.14 11.14
C ILE A 53 -6.01 -4.83 11.70
N PHE A 54 -6.09 -4.62 13.02
CA PHE A 54 -5.63 -3.39 13.67
C PHE A 54 -4.16 -3.07 13.37
N TYR A 55 -3.26 -4.07 13.48
CA TYR A 55 -1.84 -3.85 13.22
C TYR A 55 -1.52 -3.77 11.72
N THR A 56 -2.28 -4.46 10.87
CA THR A 56 -2.16 -4.34 9.41
C THR A 56 -2.56 -2.95 8.94
N ASP A 57 -3.67 -2.38 9.43
CA ASP A 57 -4.12 -1.02 9.11
C ASP A 57 -3.05 0.02 9.45
N ARG A 58 -2.35 -0.17 10.58
CA ARG A 58 -1.22 0.68 10.96
C ARG A 58 -0.07 0.63 9.96
N ILE A 59 0.24 -0.54 9.40
CA ILE A 59 1.28 -0.66 8.37
C ILE A 59 0.79 -0.07 7.05
N ILE A 60 -0.45 -0.34 6.65
CA ILE A 60 -1.05 0.21 5.43
C ILE A 60 -0.98 1.74 5.44
N ARG A 61 -1.27 2.38 6.58
CA ARG A 61 -1.16 3.84 6.67
C ARG A 61 0.25 4.34 6.38
N LEU A 62 1.28 3.67 6.90
CA LEU A 62 2.68 4.02 6.60
C LEU A 62 3.01 3.84 5.11
N LEU A 63 2.48 2.78 4.50
CA LEU A 63 2.67 2.50 3.08
C LEU A 63 1.99 3.53 2.17
N VAL A 64 0.76 3.94 2.52
CA VAL A 64 0.02 4.95 1.77
C VAL A 64 0.71 6.31 1.88
N GLU A 65 1.08 6.74 3.08
CA GLU A 65 1.83 8.00 3.29
C GLU A 65 3.14 8.01 2.49
N GLU A 66 3.88 6.89 2.51
CA GLU A 66 5.07 6.76 1.67
C GLU A 66 4.74 6.82 0.18
N GLY A 67 3.68 6.15 -0.28
CA GLY A 67 3.24 6.22 -1.68
C GLY A 67 2.89 7.63 -2.13
N LEU A 68 2.26 8.43 -1.28
CA LEU A 68 1.93 9.82 -1.57
C LEU A 68 3.17 10.72 -1.69
N ASN A 69 4.28 10.41 -0.99
CA ASN A 69 5.54 11.15 -1.10
C ASN A 69 6.15 11.10 -2.51
N HIS A 70 5.71 10.17 -3.36
CA HIS A 70 6.20 10.00 -4.73
C HIS A 70 5.31 10.66 -5.79
N LEU A 71 4.27 11.36 -5.37
CA LEU A 71 3.47 12.20 -6.25
C LEU A 71 4.18 13.53 -6.53
N PRO A 72 3.98 14.13 -7.71
CA PRO A 72 4.53 15.46 -7.99
C PRO A 72 3.89 16.52 -7.08
N VAL A 73 4.70 17.52 -6.77
CA VAL A 73 4.30 18.65 -5.94
C VAL A 73 4.63 19.97 -6.62
N ILE A 74 3.80 20.97 -6.40
CA ILE A 74 3.99 22.34 -6.87
C ILE A 74 4.29 23.26 -5.68
N PRO A 75 5.20 24.23 -5.80
CA PRO A 75 5.42 25.25 -4.78
C PRO A 75 4.12 25.97 -4.45
N ARG A 76 3.85 26.15 -3.16
CA ARG A 76 2.65 26.84 -2.67
C ARG A 76 3.01 27.74 -1.51
N THR A 77 2.75 29.03 -1.69
CA THR A 77 2.90 30.02 -0.63
C THR A 77 1.54 30.30 -0.01
N VAL A 78 1.50 30.33 1.32
CA VAL A 78 0.29 30.66 2.09
C VAL A 78 0.61 31.73 3.14
N GLU A 79 -0.41 32.49 3.53
CA GLU A 79 -0.34 33.34 4.71
C GLU A 79 -0.84 32.56 5.93
N THR A 80 -0.04 32.57 6.98
CA THR A 80 -0.38 31.91 8.24
C THR A 80 -1.31 32.80 9.07
N PRO A 81 -2.04 32.26 10.07
CA PRO A 81 -2.89 33.07 10.95
C PRO A 81 -2.16 34.17 11.75
N THR A 82 -0.82 34.15 11.77
CA THR A 82 0.01 35.19 12.39
C THR A 82 0.35 36.34 11.43
N GLY A 83 -0.11 36.29 10.17
CA GLY A 83 0.23 37.22 9.10
C GLY A 83 1.58 36.94 8.44
N ALA A 84 2.31 35.89 8.88
CA ALA A 84 3.59 35.52 8.28
C ALA A 84 3.40 34.65 7.03
N THR A 85 4.26 34.86 6.02
CA THR A 85 4.31 34.02 4.82
C THR A 85 4.99 32.68 5.10
N TYR A 86 4.35 31.58 4.68
CA TYR A 86 4.93 30.23 4.71
C TYR A 86 5.06 29.68 3.29
N ASN A 87 6.27 29.25 2.93
CA ASN A 87 6.58 28.62 1.65
C ASN A 87 6.58 27.11 1.81
N GLY A 88 5.53 26.46 1.31
CA GLY A 88 5.39 25.01 1.31
C GLY A 88 5.16 24.46 -0.09
N VAL A 89 4.49 23.32 -0.14
CA VAL A 89 4.13 22.63 -1.38
C VAL A 89 2.68 22.15 -1.33
N GLY A 90 2.08 21.95 -2.50
CA GLY A 90 0.82 21.23 -2.66
C GLY A 90 0.98 20.10 -3.67
N PHE A 91 0.17 19.05 -3.56
CA PHE A 91 0.17 17.97 -4.54
C PHE A 91 -0.37 18.44 -5.90
N GLU A 92 0.26 17.95 -6.96
CA GLU A 92 -0.19 18.18 -8.33
C GLU A 92 -1.05 17.01 -8.83
N GLY A 93 -2.17 17.34 -9.48
CA GLY A 93 -3.07 16.36 -10.08
C GLY A 93 -4.07 15.75 -9.10
N ARG A 94 -4.73 14.68 -9.56
CA ARG A 94 -5.75 13.95 -8.81
C ARG A 94 -5.32 12.50 -8.66
N ILE A 95 -5.65 11.90 -7.51
CA ILE A 95 -5.33 10.49 -7.24
C ILE A 95 -6.58 9.60 -7.41
N CYS A 96 -6.36 8.31 -7.54
CA CYS A 96 -7.39 7.27 -7.58
C CYS A 96 -6.81 6.02 -6.90
N GLY A 97 -7.55 5.43 -5.97
CA GLY A 97 -7.22 4.11 -5.43
C GLY A 97 -7.77 3.03 -6.33
N VAL A 98 -7.03 1.96 -6.55
CA VAL A 98 -7.54 0.77 -7.25
C VAL A 98 -7.12 -0.45 -6.45
N SER A 99 -8.08 -1.20 -5.92
CA SER A 99 -7.86 -2.38 -5.09
C SER A 99 -8.03 -3.65 -5.91
N ILE A 100 -7.10 -4.59 -5.75
CA ILE A 100 -7.24 -5.95 -6.27
C ILE A 100 -8.04 -6.78 -5.26
N LEU A 101 -9.21 -7.31 -5.66
CA LEU A 101 -10.01 -8.13 -4.76
C LEU A 101 -9.41 -9.52 -4.53
N ARG A 102 -9.64 -10.12 -3.35
CA ARG A 102 -10.35 -9.55 -2.18
C ARG A 102 -9.42 -8.85 -1.19
N ALA A 103 -8.14 -9.20 -1.21
CA ALA A 103 -7.18 -8.78 -0.21
C ALA A 103 -6.91 -7.27 -0.22
N GLY A 104 -6.97 -6.61 -1.39
CA GLY A 104 -6.80 -5.17 -1.53
C GLY A 104 -7.91 -4.34 -0.86
N GLU A 105 -9.09 -4.90 -0.60
CA GLU A 105 -10.19 -4.19 0.07
C GLU A 105 -9.79 -3.75 1.50
N ALA A 106 -8.98 -4.57 2.17
CA ALA A 106 -8.47 -4.23 3.50
C ALA A 106 -7.60 -2.95 3.50
N MET A 107 -7.03 -2.59 2.35
CA MET A 107 -6.18 -1.40 2.22
C MET A 107 -6.96 -0.11 1.96
N GLU A 108 -8.24 -0.21 1.59
CA GLU A 108 -9.07 0.96 1.28
C GLU A 108 -9.34 1.83 2.48
N ALA A 109 -9.51 1.22 3.66
CA ALA A 109 -9.72 1.93 4.90
C ALA A 109 -8.54 2.86 5.18
N GLY A 110 -7.31 2.33 5.12
CA GLY A 110 -6.09 3.11 5.27
C GLY A 110 -5.95 4.21 4.21
N LEU A 111 -6.29 3.93 2.95
CA LEU A 111 -6.27 4.95 1.90
C LEU A 111 -7.28 6.08 2.19
N ARG A 112 -8.51 5.75 2.59
CA ARG A 112 -9.58 6.74 2.85
C ARG A 112 -9.32 7.57 4.10
N GLU A 113 -8.62 7.01 5.09
CA GLU A 113 -8.21 7.75 6.29
C GLU A 113 -7.13 8.80 6.00
N VAL A 114 -6.21 8.49 5.08
CA VAL A 114 -5.14 9.43 4.67
C VAL A 114 -5.66 10.41 3.62
N CYS A 115 -6.36 9.89 2.62
CA CYS A 115 -6.91 10.65 1.50
C CYS A 115 -8.41 10.82 1.72
N ARG A 116 -8.84 12.03 2.10
CA ARG A 116 -10.27 12.36 2.10
C ARG A 116 -10.84 12.12 0.69
N SER A 117 -12.06 11.60 0.63
CA SER A 117 -12.81 11.45 -0.63
C SER A 117 -13.90 12.51 -0.68
N ASP A 118 -13.91 13.33 -1.71
CA ASP A 118 -14.81 14.49 -1.89
C ASP A 118 -16.28 14.14 -2.21
N GLU A 119 -16.74 12.91 -1.94
CA GLU A 119 -18.09 12.47 -2.31
C GLU A 119 -19.06 12.59 -1.14
N GLU A 120 -19.81 13.70 -1.11
CA GLU A 120 -20.96 13.92 -0.23
C GLU A 120 -22.11 12.89 -0.40
N THR A 121 -22.09 12.02 -1.43
CA THR A 121 -23.30 11.29 -1.85
C THR A 121 -23.13 9.86 -2.35
N ALA A 122 -21.94 9.26 -2.31
CA ALA A 122 -21.79 7.88 -2.78
C ALA A 122 -22.07 6.87 -1.67
N GLN A 123 -23.33 6.44 -1.56
CA GLN A 123 -23.61 5.13 -0.97
C GLN A 123 -22.69 4.09 -1.64
N PRO A 124 -22.05 3.17 -0.89
CA PRO A 124 -21.18 2.16 -1.45
C PRO A 124 -21.98 1.31 -2.43
N LYS A 125 -21.78 1.57 -3.72
CA LYS A 125 -22.36 0.78 -4.81
C LYS A 125 -21.26 -0.17 -5.26
N LEU A 126 -21.55 -1.46 -5.15
CA LEU A 126 -20.70 -2.53 -5.68
C LEU A 126 -20.64 -2.38 -7.20
N PHE A 127 -19.57 -1.78 -7.72
CA PHE A 127 -19.34 -1.67 -9.15
C PHE A 127 -18.29 -2.69 -9.57
N TYR A 128 -18.69 -3.62 -10.43
CA TYR A 128 -17.78 -4.45 -11.20
C TYR A 128 -17.00 -3.53 -12.17
N ALA A 129 -15.69 -3.41 -11.98
CA ALA A 129 -14.71 -2.73 -12.84
C ALA A 129 -15.23 -1.45 -13.55
N LYS A 130 -15.62 -0.41 -12.80
CA LYS A 130 -16.04 0.87 -13.39
C LYS A 130 -15.13 2.03 -12.99
N PHE A 131 -13.99 2.17 -13.66
CA PHE A 131 -13.05 3.27 -13.39
C PHE A 131 -13.73 4.64 -13.43
N PRO A 132 -13.24 5.62 -12.65
CA PRO A 132 -13.64 7.00 -12.84
C PRO A 132 -13.44 7.38 -14.32
N GLN A 133 -14.41 8.10 -14.90
CA GLN A 133 -14.33 8.51 -16.31
C GLN A 133 -13.06 9.32 -16.64
N ASP A 134 -12.46 9.94 -15.63
CA ASP A 134 -11.25 10.74 -15.75
C ASP A 134 -9.97 10.01 -15.30
N ILE A 135 -9.98 8.67 -15.16
CA ILE A 135 -8.84 7.90 -14.62
C ILE A 135 -7.55 8.12 -15.42
N ALA A 136 -7.62 8.22 -16.76
CA ALA A 136 -6.46 8.47 -17.62
C ALA A 136 -5.67 9.75 -17.24
N SER A 137 -6.32 10.70 -16.57
CA SER A 137 -5.73 11.96 -16.11
C SER A 137 -5.23 11.92 -14.66
N ARG A 138 -5.40 10.80 -13.94
CA ARG A 138 -5.10 10.65 -12.51
C ARG A 138 -3.80 9.87 -12.27
N TYR A 139 -3.26 10.02 -11.06
CA TYR A 139 -2.31 9.10 -10.46
C TYR A 139 -3.07 7.93 -9.82
N VAL A 140 -2.61 6.72 -10.05
CA VAL A 140 -3.28 5.50 -9.56
C VAL A 140 -2.45 4.86 -8.47
N LEU A 141 -3.03 4.72 -7.27
CA LEU A 141 -2.49 3.88 -6.20
C LEU A 141 -3.14 2.49 -6.34
N LEU A 142 -2.41 1.54 -6.92
CA LEU A 142 -2.83 0.15 -7.01
C LEU A 142 -2.55 -0.55 -5.66
N LEU A 143 -3.55 -1.15 -5.04
CA LEU A 143 -3.49 -1.73 -3.70
C LEU A 143 -3.65 -3.25 -3.76
N ASP A 144 -2.61 -3.97 -3.32
CA ASP A 144 -2.65 -5.41 -3.07
C ASP A 144 -1.65 -5.73 -1.96
N PRO A 145 -2.05 -6.36 -0.85
CA PRO A 145 -1.13 -6.63 0.26
C PRO A 145 -0.03 -7.63 -0.10
N MET A 146 -0.21 -8.52 -1.07
CA MET A 146 0.74 -9.60 -1.33
C MET A 146 1.24 -9.63 -2.77
N LEU A 147 2.56 -9.50 -2.95
CA LEU A 147 3.21 -9.71 -4.24
C LEU A 147 4.00 -11.01 -4.22
N ALA A 148 3.32 -12.13 -4.51
CA ALA A 148 3.93 -13.45 -4.61
C ALA A 148 4.59 -13.66 -5.99
N THR A 149 3.85 -14.18 -6.97
CA THR A 149 4.34 -14.37 -8.36
C THR A 149 4.21 -13.10 -9.21
N GLY A 150 3.29 -12.21 -8.82
CA GLY A 150 2.98 -10.96 -9.51
C GLY A 150 1.90 -11.05 -10.58
N GLY A 151 1.33 -12.22 -10.86
CA GLY A 151 0.32 -12.41 -11.91
C GLY A 151 -0.87 -11.45 -11.80
N SER A 152 -1.51 -11.40 -10.63
CA SER A 152 -2.68 -10.55 -10.37
C SER A 152 -2.37 -9.06 -10.50
N ALA A 153 -1.26 -8.61 -9.90
CA ALA A 153 -0.81 -7.23 -9.96
C ALA A 153 -0.46 -6.81 -11.40
N MET A 154 0.24 -7.67 -12.14
CA MET A 154 0.56 -7.43 -13.54
C MET A 154 -0.71 -7.27 -14.37
N LYS A 155 -1.70 -8.14 -14.18
CA LYS A 155 -2.97 -8.04 -14.92
C LYS A 155 -3.74 -6.77 -14.58
N ALA A 156 -3.75 -6.37 -13.31
CA ALA A 156 -4.38 -5.12 -12.90
C ALA A 156 -3.73 -3.90 -13.55
N VAL A 157 -2.39 -3.86 -13.64
CA VAL A 157 -1.67 -2.80 -14.35
C VAL A 157 -2.04 -2.78 -15.84
N GLU A 158 -2.13 -3.93 -16.51
CA GLU A 158 -2.56 -3.98 -17.92
C GLU A 158 -3.95 -3.37 -18.12
N VAL A 159 -4.90 -3.67 -17.24
CA VAL A 159 -6.26 -3.13 -17.32
C VAL A 159 -6.25 -1.62 -17.07
N ILE A 160 -5.50 -1.14 -16.07
CA ILE A 160 -5.37 0.29 -15.77
C ILE A 160 -4.76 1.06 -16.95
N MET A 161 -3.72 0.51 -17.57
CA MET A 161 -3.09 1.11 -18.75
C MET A 161 -4.00 1.07 -19.99
N ALA A 162 -4.84 0.04 -20.14
CA ALA A 162 -5.82 -0.04 -21.22
C ALA A 162 -6.88 1.08 -21.15
N GLU A 163 -7.13 1.63 -19.96
CA GLU A 163 -7.97 2.82 -19.74
C GLU A 163 -7.24 4.16 -20.00
N GLY A 164 -5.99 4.10 -20.48
CA GLY A 164 -5.21 5.27 -20.88
C GLY A 164 -4.38 5.90 -19.76
N VAL A 165 -4.21 5.23 -18.62
CA VAL A 165 -3.31 5.68 -17.55
C VAL A 165 -1.86 5.43 -17.96
N PRO A 166 -0.98 6.45 -17.97
CA PRO A 166 0.45 6.25 -18.21
C PRO A 166 1.09 5.38 -17.12
N GLU A 167 2.03 4.52 -17.51
CA GLU A 167 2.67 3.55 -16.61
C GLU A 167 3.37 4.25 -15.42
N GLU A 168 4.04 5.38 -15.67
CA GLU A 168 4.72 6.19 -14.67
C GLU A 168 3.79 6.88 -13.65
N ARG A 169 2.48 6.89 -13.91
CA ARG A 169 1.45 7.42 -12.99
C ARG A 169 0.86 6.35 -12.08
N ILE A 170 1.33 5.11 -12.19
CA ILE A 170 0.88 4.00 -11.36
C ILE A 170 1.90 3.78 -10.23
N ILE A 171 1.39 3.81 -9.00
CA ILE A 171 2.13 3.49 -7.79
C ILE A 171 1.50 2.23 -7.20
N PHE A 172 2.22 1.12 -7.21
CA PHE A 172 1.80 -0.13 -6.63
C PHE A 172 2.18 -0.17 -5.15
N VAL A 173 1.19 -0.18 -4.25
CA VAL A 173 1.35 -0.18 -2.80
C VAL A 173 1.06 -1.57 -2.26
N ASN A 174 2.06 -2.14 -1.59
CA ASN A 174 2.08 -3.55 -1.21
C ASN A 174 2.60 -3.77 0.22
N LEU A 175 2.03 -4.72 0.96
CA LEU A 175 2.47 -5.02 2.33
C LEU A 175 3.75 -5.88 2.33
N ILE A 176 3.69 -7.05 1.68
CA ILE A 176 4.76 -8.05 1.66
C ILE A 176 5.05 -8.54 0.25
N SER A 177 6.31 -8.59 -0.17
CA SER A 177 6.70 -9.03 -1.51
C SER A 177 7.72 -10.16 -1.49
N ALA A 178 7.65 -11.04 -2.48
CA ALA A 178 8.73 -11.97 -2.81
C ALA A 178 9.67 -11.37 -3.87
N PRO A 179 10.98 -11.65 -3.81
CA PRO A 179 11.96 -11.16 -4.79
C PRO A 179 11.68 -11.66 -6.22
N GLU A 180 11.08 -12.84 -6.39
CA GLU A 180 10.65 -13.38 -7.67
C GLU A 180 9.53 -12.54 -8.28
N GLY A 181 8.50 -12.23 -7.49
CA GLY A 181 7.38 -11.37 -7.90
C GLY A 181 7.79 -9.94 -8.21
N LEU A 182 8.68 -9.35 -7.40
CA LEU A 182 9.21 -8.01 -7.68
C LEU A 182 9.96 -7.98 -9.01
N ARG A 183 10.78 -9.00 -9.28
CA ARG A 183 11.57 -9.07 -10.52
C ARG A 183 10.67 -9.25 -11.74
N SER A 184 9.71 -10.18 -11.69
CA SER A 184 8.78 -10.40 -12.80
C SER A 184 7.95 -9.13 -13.08
N PHE A 185 7.39 -8.53 -12.03
CA PHE A 185 6.58 -7.32 -12.11
C PHE A 185 7.39 -6.14 -12.66
N CYS A 186 8.56 -5.84 -12.10
CA CYS A 186 9.37 -4.69 -12.51
C CYS A 186 10.04 -4.89 -13.89
N THR A 187 10.24 -6.13 -14.33
CA THR A 187 10.70 -6.41 -15.71
C THR A 187 9.59 -6.09 -16.72
N ARG A 188 8.34 -6.42 -16.38
CA ARG A 188 7.17 -6.16 -17.21
C ARG A 188 6.78 -4.68 -17.21
N PHE A 189 6.87 -4.04 -16.05
CA PHE A 189 6.43 -2.67 -15.80
C PHE A 189 7.54 -1.84 -15.12
N PRO A 190 8.60 -1.48 -15.88
CA PRO A 190 9.77 -0.79 -15.33
C PRO A 190 9.48 0.64 -14.86
N ASN A 191 8.41 1.28 -15.34
CA ASN A 191 8.04 2.66 -14.96
C ASN A 191 7.01 2.72 -13.82
N VAL A 192 6.36 1.60 -13.48
CA VAL A 192 5.51 1.53 -12.29
C VAL A 192 6.39 1.62 -11.04
N ARG A 193 6.03 2.52 -10.13
CA ARG A 193 6.71 2.61 -8.83
C ARG A 193 6.11 1.62 -7.86
N VAL A 194 6.93 0.83 -7.16
CA VAL A 194 6.47 -0.13 -6.15
C VAL A 194 6.86 0.35 -4.77
N ILE A 195 5.89 0.50 -3.87
CA ILE A 195 6.09 0.79 -2.46
C ILE A 195 5.77 -0.47 -1.68
N THR A 196 6.76 -1.04 -0.99
CA THR A 196 6.58 -2.28 -0.24
C THR A 196 7.05 -2.16 1.21
N GLY A 197 6.37 -2.83 2.13
CA GLY A 197 6.73 -2.76 3.54
C GLY A 197 7.89 -3.68 3.90
N CYS A 198 7.97 -4.84 3.28
CA CYS A 198 9.10 -5.75 3.38
C CYS A 198 9.24 -6.67 2.16
N VAL A 199 10.46 -7.16 1.94
CA VAL A 199 10.77 -8.17 0.93
C VAL A 199 11.27 -9.42 1.66
N ASP A 200 10.59 -10.54 1.42
CA ASP A 200 10.84 -11.81 2.08
C ASP A 200 11.87 -12.67 1.31
N GLU A 201 12.12 -13.89 1.79
CA GLU A 201 13.20 -14.74 1.28
C GLU A 201 12.92 -15.27 -0.13
N GLY A 202 11.66 -15.59 -0.41
CA GLY A 202 11.25 -16.16 -1.68
C GLY A 202 9.86 -16.77 -1.64
N LEU A 203 9.59 -17.67 -2.59
CA LEU A 203 8.38 -18.48 -2.64
C LEU A 203 8.69 -19.95 -2.32
N ASN A 204 7.72 -20.67 -1.74
CA ASN A 204 7.75 -22.13 -1.65
C ASN A 204 7.15 -22.80 -2.90
N GLU A 205 7.10 -24.14 -2.92
CA GLU A 205 6.56 -24.95 -4.04
C GLU A 205 5.09 -24.66 -4.38
N LYS A 206 4.33 -24.08 -3.44
CA LYS A 206 2.93 -23.68 -3.60
C LYS A 206 2.77 -22.18 -3.87
N ALA A 207 3.84 -21.49 -4.25
CA ALA A 207 3.86 -20.05 -4.48
C ALA A 207 3.49 -19.16 -3.28
N TYR A 208 3.53 -19.69 -2.04
CA TYR A 208 3.41 -18.85 -0.85
C TYR A 208 4.73 -18.16 -0.54
N ILE A 209 4.65 -16.88 -0.16
CA ILE A 209 5.78 -16.11 0.34
C ILE A 209 6.30 -16.74 1.63
N ILE A 210 7.62 -16.88 1.75
CA ILE A 210 8.29 -17.42 2.95
C ILE A 210 9.35 -16.44 3.49
N PRO A 211 9.45 -16.24 4.82
CA PRO A 211 8.62 -16.82 5.88
C PRO A 211 7.14 -16.38 5.87
N GLY A 212 6.81 -15.31 5.16
CA GLY A 212 5.45 -14.91 4.83
C GLY A 212 4.56 -14.55 6.02
N LEU A 213 3.25 -14.50 5.74
CA LEU A 213 2.19 -14.31 6.73
C LEU A 213 1.00 -15.27 6.52
N GLY A 214 1.15 -16.29 5.65
CA GLY A 214 0.04 -17.14 5.20
C GLY A 214 -0.87 -16.41 4.20
N ASP A 215 -2.14 -16.84 4.11
CA ASP A 215 -3.13 -16.19 3.24
C ASP A 215 -3.67 -14.90 3.91
N PHE A 216 -3.39 -13.75 3.31
CA PHE A 216 -3.87 -12.47 3.83
C PHE A 216 -5.40 -12.37 3.83
N GLY A 217 -6.06 -12.87 2.77
CA GLY A 217 -7.51 -12.81 2.61
C GLY A 217 -8.22 -13.57 3.72
N GLU A 218 -7.77 -14.78 4.04
CA GLU A 218 -8.33 -15.58 5.14
C GLU A 218 -8.14 -14.91 6.51
N ARG A 219 -6.98 -14.27 6.73
CA ARG A 219 -6.66 -13.63 8.02
C ARG A 219 -7.36 -12.28 8.23
N SER A 220 -7.66 -11.58 7.14
CA SER A 220 -8.33 -10.26 7.16
C SER A 220 -9.86 -10.35 7.07
N SER A 221 -10.40 -11.36 6.35
CA SER A 221 -11.81 -11.44 5.97
C SER A 221 -12.78 -11.14 7.11
N SER A 222 -13.43 -9.98 7.04
CA SER A 222 -14.61 -9.63 7.84
C SER A 222 -15.84 -10.16 7.16
N MET A 223 -16.41 -11.26 7.66
CA MET A 223 -17.84 -11.47 7.47
C MET A 223 -18.59 -10.45 8.34
N SER A 224 -18.66 -9.18 7.92
CA SER A 224 -19.52 -8.17 8.57
C SER A 224 -20.00 -7.10 7.59
N ASN A 225 -21.20 -7.35 7.10
CA ASN A 225 -22.10 -6.41 6.43
C ASN A 225 -22.59 -5.34 7.42
N THR A 226 -21.88 -4.21 7.65
CA THR A 226 -22.50 -3.05 8.34
C THR A 226 -21.76 -1.74 8.08
N GLY A 227 -22.38 -0.85 7.30
CA GLY A 227 -21.95 0.54 7.15
C GLY A 227 -22.18 1.37 8.42
N ARG A 228 -21.28 2.33 8.70
CA ARG A 228 -21.50 3.41 9.66
C ARG A 228 -20.98 4.73 9.11
N TYR A 229 -21.81 5.75 9.26
CA TYR A 229 -21.62 7.14 8.80
C TYR A 229 -20.86 7.97 9.84
N LEU A 230 -20.03 8.91 9.37
CA LEU A 230 -19.57 10.06 10.15
C LEU A 230 -19.66 11.33 9.28
N HIS A 231 -20.08 12.45 9.87
CA HIS A 231 -20.40 13.70 9.17
C HIS A 231 -19.51 14.86 9.69
N ILE A 232 -18.57 15.37 8.88
CA ILE A 232 -17.58 16.45 9.22
C ILE A 232 -17.07 17.13 7.89
N PRO A 233 -16.71 18.44 7.85
CA PRO A 233 -16.82 19.35 6.69
C PRO A 233 -15.63 19.36 5.68
N PRO A 234 -15.73 20.06 4.52
CA PRO A 234 -15.00 19.75 3.29
C PRO A 234 -13.58 20.36 3.16
N GLY A 235 -12.75 19.71 2.33
CA GLY A 235 -11.48 20.27 1.82
C GLY A 235 -10.36 19.24 1.58
N TYR A 236 -10.01 19.07 0.29
CA TYR A 236 -8.84 18.41 -0.33
C TYR A 236 -8.79 16.86 -0.43
N VAL A 237 -8.39 16.43 -1.63
CA VAL A 237 -8.17 15.05 -2.13
C VAL A 237 -9.48 14.32 -2.48
N SER A 238 -9.46 13.53 -3.57
CA SER A 238 -10.60 12.72 -4.03
C SER A 238 -10.05 11.36 -4.46
N ALA A 239 -9.92 10.43 -3.51
CA ALA A 239 -9.63 9.04 -3.79
C ALA A 239 -10.96 8.31 -4.06
N ARG A 240 -11.25 8.00 -5.33
CA ARG A 240 -12.21 6.93 -5.64
C ARG A 240 -11.46 5.62 -5.54
N THR A 241 -12.00 4.65 -4.80
CA THR A 241 -11.45 3.30 -4.82
C THR A 241 -12.20 2.45 -5.82
N LEU A 242 -11.48 1.84 -6.76
CA LEU A 242 -12.05 0.90 -7.70
C LEU A 242 -11.64 -0.53 -7.43
N ILE A 243 -12.62 -1.40 -7.52
CA ILE A 243 -12.52 -2.84 -7.35
C ILE A 243 -12.15 -3.49 -8.69
N ILE A 244 -10.93 -4.02 -8.82
CA ILE A 244 -10.59 -4.98 -9.88
C ILE A 244 -10.72 -6.38 -9.27
N GLN A 245 -11.73 -7.13 -9.70
CA GLN A 245 -11.76 -8.56 -9.46
C GLN A 245 -10.90 -9.25 -10.53
N THR A 246 -9.62 -9.43 -10.24
CA THR A 246 -8.79 -10.33 -11.05
C THR A 246 -9.16 -11.75 -10.65
N VAL A 247 -10.00 -12.41 -11.42
CA VAL A 247 -10.13 -13.88 -11.33
C VAL A 247 -8.88 -14.43 -12.01
N VAL A 248 -7.81 -14.61 -11.25
CA VAL A 248 -6.74 -15.52 -11.65
C VAL A 248 -7.17 -16.88 -11.12
N GLU A 249 -7.70 -17.72 -11.99
CA GLU A 249 -7.69 -19.16 -11.72
C GLU A 249 -6.21 -19.56 -11.71
N GLU A 250 -5.66 -19.81 -10.52
CA GLU A 250 -4.42 -20.57 -10.35
C GLU A 250 -4.70 -22.07 -10.48
#